data_AF-A0A6B1G1L2-F1
#
_entry.id   AF-A0A6B1G1L2-F1
#
_cell.length_a   1.000
_cell.length_b   1.000
_cell.length_c   1.000
_cell.angle_alpha   90.00
_cell.angle_beta   90.00
_cell.angle_gamma   90.00
#
_symmetry.space_group_name_H-M   'P 1'
#
loop_
_entity.id
_entity.type
_entity.pdbx_description
1 polymer ?
#
loop_
_entity_poly.entity_id
_entity_poly.type
_entity_poly.pdbx_seq_one_letter_code
_entity_poly.pdbx_strand_id
1 'polypeptide(L)'
;MTNNGNRPVRVRFAPSPTGHLHLGGLRTALFDWLWARKTDGQFILRIEDTDRRRFDPESLDSLVTGLRWLGLDWDEGPDIGGPCAPYVQSQRQQIYMEKAQELVDKGAAYRCYCTPERLAEMREAQRRAGRGTGYDRHCRNLSEEERSRREAEGAPSVIRLAVPLEGVTVFNDLLRGDIEVDNRQLQDEVLLKADGLPTYHLAAMVDDNLMEITHVLRGEEWLATAPIHKLIVDAFGWEMPVLVHLPVILDPSGKGKMSKRKKMVAGKEFLALVHEFQDCG
;
A
#
# COMPACT_ATOMS: atom_id res chain seq x y z
N MET A 1 0.30 -26.37 -1.55
CA MET A 1 0.16 -25.46 -2.70
C MET A 1 -1.31 -25.40 -3.04
N THR A 2 -2.08 -24.57 -2.34
CA THR A 2 -3.53 -24.50 -2.55
C THR A 2 -3.78 -23.66 -3.79
N ASN A 3 -3.76 -24.33 -4.93
CA ASN A 3 -4.40 -23.87 -6.15
C ASN A 3 -5.90 -23.77 -5.84
N ASN A 4 -6.35 -22.61 -5.36
CA ASN A 4 -7.76 -22.33 -5.14
C ASN A 4 -8.41 -22.16 -6.53
N GLY A 5 -8.73 -23.29 -7.17
CA GLY A 5 -9.65 -23.40 -8.31
C GLY A 5 -9.37 -22.51 -9.52
N ASN A 6 -8.73 -23.07 -10.55
CA ASN A 6 -8.89 -22.72 -11.97
C ASN A 6 -8.69 -21.25 -12.42
N ARG A 7 -8.29 -20.33 -11.53
CA ARG A 7 -7.96 -18.94 -11.89
C ARG A 7 -6.45 -18.81 -12.12
N PRO A 8 -6.01 -18.25 -13.25
CA PRO A 8 -4.60 -17.98 -13.50
C PRO A 8 -4.00 -17.11 -12.38
N VAL A 9 -2.77 -17.41 -11.97
CA VAL A 9 -2.06 -16.60 -10.99
C VAL A 9 -1.88 -15.19 -11.54
N ARG A 10 -2.29 -14.18 -10.77
CA ARG A 10 -2.02 -12.77 -11.05
C ARG A 10 -1.27 -12.17 -9.86
N VAL A 11 -0.14 -11.57 -10.13
CA VAL A 11 0.76 -10.88 -9.19
C VAL A 11 1.09 -9.49 -9.71
N ARG A 12 1.59 -8.62 -8.84
CA ARG A 12 1.95 -7.25 -9.24
C ARG A 12 3.20 -6.74 -8.56
N PHE A 13 3.98 -5.97 -9.30
CA PHE A 13 4.92 -5.02 -8.74
C PHE A 13 4.27 -3.64 -8.69
N ALA A 14 4.12 -3.10 -7.48
CA ALA A 14 3.40 -1.85 -7.22
C ALA A 14 4.30 -0.76 -6.59
N PRO A 15 5.25 -0.18 -7.33
CA PRO A 15 6.17 0.82 -6.78
C PRO A 15 5.56 2.22 -6.71
N SER A 16 5.96 2.98 -5.68
CA SER A 16 5.79 4.44 -5.65
C SER A 16 7.02 5.13 -6.26
N PRO A 17 6.86 5.99 -7.28
CA PRO A 17 7.98 6.68 -7.92
C PRO A 17 8.44 7.87 -7.08
N THR A 18 9.05 7.58 -5.92
CA THR A 18 9.57 8.58 -4.96
C THR A 18 11.07 8.46 -4.74
N GLY A 19 11.76 7.74 -5.63
CA GLY A 19 13.18 7.44 -5.56
C GLY A 19 13.53 6.26 -6.47
N HIS A 20 14.82 6.13 -6.81
CA HIS A 20 15.30 5.07 -7.69
C HIS A 20 15.00 3.65 -7.17
N LEU A 21 14.86 2.72 -8.12
CA LEU A 21 14.68 1.30 -7.85
C LEU A 21 15.89 0.74 -7.09
N HIS A 22 15.66 0.32 -5.85
CA HIS A 22 16.66 -0.29 -4.99
C HIS A 22 16.53 -1.81 -4.93
N LEU A 23 17.57 -2.51 -4.45
CA LEU A 23 17.62 -3.98 -4.40
C LEU A 23 16.41 -4.63 -3.70
N GLY A 24 15.92 -4.06 -2.62
CA GLY A 24 14.69 -4.54 -1.96
C GLY A 24 13.44 -4.49 -2.86
N GLY A 25 13.27 -3.41 -3.64
CA GLY A 25 12.19 -3.27 -4.61
C GLY A 25 12.39 -4.23 -5.79
N LEU A 26 13.61 -4.30 -6.33
CA LEU A 26 13.98 -5.24 -7.39
C LEU A 26 13.69 -6.68 -6.98
N ARG A 27 14.12 -7.11 -5.80
CA ARG A 27 13.87 -8.48 -5.32
C ARG A 27 12.37 -8.78 -5.30
N THR A 28 11.54 -7.82 -4.90
CA THR A 28 10.08 -7.99 -4.91
C THR A 28 9.59 -8.20 -6.34
N ALA A 29 9.93 -7.30 -7.26
CA ALA A 29 9.59 -7.42 -8.69
C ALA A 29 10.05 -8.76 -9.31
N LEU A 30 11.28 -9.20 -8.99
CA LEU A 30 11.83 -10.46 -9.47
C LEU A 30 11.04 -11.67 -8.93
N PHE A 31 10.63 -11.64 -7.67
CA PHE A 31 9.85 -12.74 -7.07
C PHE A 31 8.44 -12.81 -7.67
N ASP A 32 7.78 -11.66 -7.86
CA ASP A 32 6.50 -11.60 -8.57
C ASP A 32 6.65 -12.14 -10.00
N TRP A 33 7.62 -11.65 -10.77
CA TRP A 33 7.88 -12.09 -12.15
C TRP A 33 8.16 -13.59 -12.23
N LEU A 34 9.05 -14.12 -11.37
CA LEU A 34 9.35 -15.56 -11.33
C LEU A 34 8.12 -16.39 -10.95
N TRP A 35 7.29 -15.91 -10.03
CA TRP A 35 6.07 -16.62 -9.64
C TRP A 35 5.06 -16.66 -10.77
N ALA A 36 4.84 -15.54 -11.47
CA ALA A 36 4.00 -15.49 -12.67
C ALA A 36 4.51 -16.48 -13.73
N ARG A 37 5.79 -16.41 -14.12
CA ARG A 37 6.37 -17.28 -15.16
C ARG A 37 6.35 -18.76 -14.76
N LYS A 38 6.59 -19.09 -13.49
CA LYS A 38 6.54 -20.48 -13.00
C LYS A 38 5.13 -21.07 -13.05
N THR A 39 4.10 -20.24 -12.96
CA THR A 39 2.70 -20.67 -12.83
C THR A 39 1.88 -20.41 -14.10
N ASP A 40 2.53 -20.03 -15.21
CA ASP A 40 1.88 -19.55 -16.43
C ASP A 40 0.84 -18.45 -16.14
N GLY A 41 1.13 -17.62 -15.13
CA GLY A 41 0.33 -16.50 -14.67
C GLY A 41 0.77 -15.17 -15.28
N GLN A 42 0.23 -14.08 -14.73
CA GLN A 42 0.47 -12.73 -15.21
C GLN A 42 1.17 -11.86 -14.16
N PHE A 43 2.15 -11.09 -14.63
CA PHE A 43 2.89 -10.09 -13.88
C PHE A 43 2.46 -8.68 -14.29
N ILE A 44 1.96 -7.90 -13.33
CA ILE A 44 1.36 -6.59 -13.58
C ILE A 44 2.27 -5.49 -12.99
N LEU A 45 2.52 -4.43 -13.76
CA LEU A 45 3.15 -3.20 -13.26
C LEU A 45 2.09 -2.15 -12.93
N ARG A 46 1.98 -1.77 -11.66
CA ARG A 46 1.06 -0.69 -11.20
C ARG A 46 1.83 0.45 -10.55
N ILE A 47 1.65 1.68 -11.03
CA ILE A 47 2.36 2.85 -10.49
C ILE A 47 1.54 3.49 -9.36
N GLU A 48 2.09 3.51 -8.15
CA GLU A 48 1.46 4.05 -6.95
C GLU A 48 1.91 5.50 -6.67
N ASP A 49 1.41 6.46 -7.47
CA ASP A 49 1.81 7.87 -7.46
C ASP A 49 0.83 8.81 -6.72
N THR A 50 0.11 8.28 -5.73
CA THR A 50 -0.92 9.01 -4.95
C THR A 50 -0.32 10.08 -4.02
N ASP A 51 0.96 9.96 -3.67
CA ASP A 51 1.72 10.99 -2.96
C ASP A 51 2.41 11.95 -3.94
N ARG A 52 1.62 12.91 -4.44
CA ARG A 52 2.08 13.92 -5.42
C ARG A 52 3.21 14.81 -4.91
N ARG A 53 3.44 14.92 -3.59
CA ARG A 53 4.52 15.73 -3.04
C ARG A 53 5.89 15.06 -3.15
N ARG A 54 5.90 13.72 -3.14
CA ARG A 54 7.12 12.90 -3.26
C ARG A 54 7.31 12.31 -4.64
N PHE A 55 6.38 12.57 -5.57
CA PHE A 55 6.45 12.09 -6.94
C PHE A 55 7.68 12.67 -7.67
N ASP A 56 8.43 11.78 -8.30
CA ASP A 56 9.59 12.12 -9.10
C ASP A 56 9.50 11.42 -10.48
N PRO A 57 9.35 12.17 -11.59
CA PRO A 57 9.33 11.61 -12.94
C PRO A 57 10.59 10.83 -13.30
N GLU A 58 11.77 11.26 -12.85
CA GLU A 58 13.04 10.59 -13.15
C GLU A 58 13.10 9.21 -12.48
N SER A 59 12.58 9.11 -11.24
CA SER A 59 12.41 7.84 -10.55
C SER A 59 11.48 6.87 -11.29
N LEU A 60 10.41 7.36 -11.91
CA LEU A 60 9.51 6.52 -12.71
C LEU A 60 10.21 5.98 -13.95
N ASP A 61 10.92 6.84 -14.69
CA ASP A 61 11.67 6.42 -15.88
C ASP A 61 12.79 5.43 -15.52
N SER A 62 13.58 5.75 -14.49
CA SER A 62 14.62 4.87 -13.96
C SER A 62 14.08 3.50 -13.55
N LEU A 63 12.87 3.45 -12.98
CA LEU A 63 12.23 2.20 -12.60
C LEU A 63 11.84 1.36 -13.82
N VAL A 64 11.15 1.95 -14.81
CA VAL A 64 10.70 1.27 -16.02
C VAL A 64 11.90 0.77 -16.83
N THR A 65 12.91 1.63 -17.02
CA THR A 65 14.14 1.30 -17.75
C THR A 65 14.96 0.24 -17.00
N GLY A 66 15.03 0.31 -15.67
CA GLY A 66 15.71 -0.67 -14.84
C GLY A 66 15.07 -2.06 -14.93
N LEU A 67 13.74 -2.17 -14.86
CA LEU A 67 13.03 -3.44 -15.02
C LEU A 67 13.26 -4.05 -16.41
N ARG A 68 13.18 -3.23 -17.47
CA ARG A 68 13.45 -3.68 -18.85
C ARG A 68 14.88 -4.15 -19.05
N TRP A 69 15.87 -3.44 -18.50
CA TRP A 69 17.28 -3.85 -18.58
C TRP A 69 17.53 -5.22 -17.93
N LEU A 70 16.80 -5.53 -16.86
CA LEU A 70 16.85 -6.83 -16.19
C LEU A 70 16.06 -7.94 -16.90
N GLY A 71 15.36 -7.62 -17.99
CA GLY A 71 14.49 -8.56 -18.69
C GLY A 71 13.21 -8.92 -17.94
N LEU A 72 12.76 -8.06 -17.01
CA LEU A 72 11.51 -8.26 -16.26
C LEU A 72 10.34 -7.61 -17.00
N ASP A 73 9.90 -8.25 -18.07
CA ASP A 73 8.72 -7.86 -18.84
C ASP A 73 7.43 -8.07 -18.03
N TRP A 74 6.49 -7.14 -18.12
CA TRP A 74 5.16 -7.26 -17.53
C TRP A 74 4.12 -7.55 -18.61
N ASP A 75 3.06 -8.26 -18.22
CA ASP A 75 1.97 -8.69 -19.09
C ASP A 75 0.84 -7.63 -19.15
N GLU A 76 0.75 -6.80 -18.10
CA GLU A 76 -0.15 -5.63 -18.03
C GLU A 76 0.58 -4.46 -17.35
N GLY A 77 0.38 -3.24 -17.83
CA GLY A 77 1.09 -2.09 -17.28
C GLY A 77 0.76 -0.75 -17.95
N PRO A 78 1.36 0.35 -17.46
CA PRO A 78 1.00 1.71 -17.89
C PRO A 78 1.30 2.00 -19.37
N ASP A 79 2.28 1.32 -19.96
CA ASP A 79 2.75 1.50 -21.34
C ASP A 79 2.12 0.52 -22.33
N ILE A 80 1.91 -0.73 -21.92
CA ILE A 80 1.34 -1.79 -22.77
C ILE A 80 -0.18 -1.95 -22.62
N GLY A 81 -0.78 -1.31 -21.60
CA GLY A 81 -2.19 -1.42 -21.30
C GLY A 81 -2.57 -2.77 -20.69
N GLY A 82 -3.83 -3.18 -20.93
CA GLY A 82 -4.44 -4.39 -20.39
C GLY A 82 -5.88 -4.16 -19.95
N PRO A 83 -6.61 -5.22 -19.59
CA PRO A 83 -8.05 -5.16 -19.32
C PRO A 83 -8.42 -4.31 -18.09
N CYS A 84 -7.51 -4.18 -17.12
CA CYS A 84 -7.74 -3.45 -15.87
C CYS A 84 -7.17 -2.03 -15.88
N ALA A 85 -6.79 -1.50 -17.06
CA ALA A 85 -6.29 -0.15 -17.23
C ALA A 85 -7.28 0.92 -16.67
N PRO A 86 -6.79 2.08 -16.21
CA PRO A 86 -5.38 2.49 -16.21
C PRO A 86 -4.58 1.86 -15.05
N TYR A 87 -3.27 1.71 -15.24
CA TYR A 87 -2.33 1.14 -14.25
C TYR A 87 -1.54 2.20 -13.46
N VAL A 88 -2.02 3.44 -13.44
CA VAL A 88 -1.44 4.55 -12.69
C VAL A 88 -2.50 5.08 -11.74
N GLN A 89 -2.21 5.11 -10.44
CA GLN A 89 -3.23 5.40 -9.42
C GLN A 89 -3.76 6.84 -9.51
N SER A 90 -2.94 7.83 -9.89
CA SER A 90 -3.44 9.21 -10.10
C SER A 90 -4.50 9.31 -11.21
N GLN A 91 -4.56 8.35 -12.13
CA GLN A 91 -5.57 8.29 -13.20
C GLN A 91 -6.85 7.55 -12.78
N ARG A 92 -6.90 7.03 -11.55
CA ARG A 92 -8.00 6.19 -11.02
C ARG A 92 -8.80 6.89 -9.92
N GLN A 93 -8.62 8.20 -9.76
CA GLN A 93 -9.19 8.98 -8.66
C GLN A 93 -10.68 8.73 -8.42
N GLN A 94 -11.48 8.78 -9.49
CA GLN A 94 -12.93 8.59 -9.43
C GLN A 94 -13.32 7.22 -8.83
N ILE A 95 -12.61 6.15 -9.21
CA ILE A 95 -12.83 4.80 -8.70
C ILE A 95 -12.67 4.77 -7.18
N TYR A 96 -11.61 5.42 -6.66
CA TYR A 96 -11.37 5.43 -5.23
C TYR A 96 -12.36 6.30 -4.47
N MET A 97 -12.81 7.41 -5.05
CA MET A 97 -13.85 8.25 -4.45
C MET A 97 -15.16 7.47 -4.29
N GLU A 98 -15.57 6.75 -5.34
CA GLU A 98 -16.75 5.87 -5.31
C GLU A 98 -16.60 4.75 -4.29
N LYS A 99 -15.44 4.07 -4.25
CA LYS A 99 -15.18 3.00 -3.28
C LYS A 99 -15.09 3.50 -1.84
N ALA A 100 -14.54 4.68 -1.61
CA ALA A 100 -14.54 5.29 -0.28
C ALA A 100 -15.96 5.64 0.16
N GLN A 101 -16.80 6.13 -0.75
CA GLN A 101 -18.21 6.41 -0.46
C GLN A 101 -18.98 5.12 -0.14
N GLU A 102 -18.75 4.05 -0.90
CA GLU A 102 -19.35 2.73 -0.64
C GLU A 102 -19.04 2.24 0.79
N LEU A 103 -17.81 2.45 1.28
CA LEU A 103 -17.44 2.12 2.66
C LEU A 103 -18.16 2.98 3.69
N VAL A 104 -18.40 4.27 3.38
CA VAL A 104 -19.19 5.16 4.25
C VAL A 104 -20.63 4.70 4.31
N ASP A 105 -21.23 4.35 3.17
CA ASP A 105 -22.62 3.89 3.08
C ASP A 105 -22.82 2.55 3.81
N LYS A 106 -21.80 1.69 3.82
CA LYS A 106 -21.76 0.43 4.60
C LYS A 106 -21.47 0.63 6.10
N GLY A 107 -21.19 1.85 6.56
CA GLY A 107 -20.78 2.14 7.94
C GLY A 107 -19.37 1.65 8.30
N ALA A 108 -18.60 1.17 7.32
CA ALA A 108 -17.22 0.73 7.49
C ALA A 108 -16.21 1.89 7.44
N ALA A 109 -16.65 3.07 7.03
CA ALA A 109 -15.87 4.30 7.06
C ALA A 109 -16.74 5.50 7.46
N TYR A 110 -16.11 6.64 7.77
CA TYR A 110 -16.82 7.88 8.10
C TYR A 110 -16.04 9.11 7.67
N ARG A 111 -16.78 10.21 7.42
CA ARG A 111 -16.17 11.52 7.14
C ARG A 111 -15.61 12.15 8.42
N CYS A 112 -14.40 12.66 8.31
CA CYS A 112 -13.70 13.36 9.38
C CYS A 112 -13.38 14.80 8.94
N TYR A 113 -13.82 15.74 9.75
CA TYR A 113 -13.68 17.19 9.54
C TYR A 113 -12.61 17.81 10.45
N CYS A 114 -11.76 17.00 11.08
CA CYS A 114 -10.70 17.51 11.95
C CYS A 114 -9.64 18.21 11.13
N THR A 115 -9.32 19.45 11.50
CA THR A 115 -8.27 20.23 10.85
C THR A 115 -6.87 19.68 11.18
N PRO A 116 -5.87 19.93 10.32
CA PRO A 116 -4.47 19.60 10.61
C PRO A 116 -3.98 20.15 11.95
N GLU A 117 -4.40 21.37 12.31
CA GLU A 117 -4.04 22.07 13.55
C GLU A 117 -4.58 21.30 14.76
N ARG A 118 -5.87 20.93 14.76
CA ARG A 118 -6.46 20.10 15.82
C ARG A 118 -5.71 18.77 15.97
N LEU A 119 -5.38 18.12 14.85
CA LEU A 119 -4.65 16.86 14.87
C LEU A 119 -3.23 17.02 15.42
N ALA A 120 -2.57 18.16 15.19
CA ALA A 120 -1.26 18.47 15.75
C ALA A 120 -1.35 18.68 17.28
N GLU A 121 -2.32 19.46 17.75
CA GLU A 121 -2.58 19.68 19.18
C GLU A 121 -2.91 18.38 19.92
N MET A 122 -3.77 17.54 19.33
CA MET A 122 -4.13 16.23 19.85
C MET A 122 -2.89 15.33 20.02
N ARG A 123 -2.02 15.26 19.01
CA ARG A 123 -0.78 14.47 19.07
C ARG A 123 0.18 14.99 20.12
N GLU A 124 0.30 16.32 20.25
CA GLU A 124 1.13 16.95 21.29
C GLU A 124 0.61 16.67 22.70
N ALA A 125 -0.70 16.71 22.91
CA ALA A 125 -1.34 16.33 24.17
C ALA A 125 -1.10 14.84 24.50
N GLN A 126 -1.25 13.93 23.54
CA GLN A 126 -0.96 12.50 23.72
C GLN A 126 0.50 12.25 24.09
N ARG A 127 1.45 12.91 23.39
CA ARG A 127 2.88 12.83 23.71
C ARG A 127 3.19 13.29 25.13
N ARG A 128 2.67 14.46 25.53
CA ARG A 128 2.85 14.99 26.90
C ARG A 128 2.27 14.07 27.97
N ALA A 129 1.20 13.35 27.66
CA ALA A 129 0.58 12.37 28.55
C ALA A 129 1.25 10.99 28.55
N GLY A 130 2.33 10.79 27.80
CA GLY A 130 3.02 9.50 27.67
C GLY A 130 2.16 8.40 27.03
N ARG A 131 1.10 8.77 26.29
CA ARG A 131 0.22 7.83 25.59
C ARG A 131 0.73 7.58 24.16
N GLY A 132 0.37 6.43 23.60
CA GLY A 132 0.58 6.16 22.17
C GLY A 132 -0.10 7.22 21.30
N THR A 133 0.52 7.58 20.18
CA THR A 133 -0.02 8.55 19.24
C THR A 133 -1.07 7.89 18.35
N GLY A 134 -2.21 8.55 18.16
CA GLY A 134 -3.32 7.96 17.41
C GLY A 134 -4.47 8.93 17.20
N TYR A 135 -5.35 8.65 16.24
CA TYR A 135 -6.55 9.46 16.05
C TYR A 135 -7.56 9.18 17.18
N ASP A 136 -8.12 10.22 17.74
CA ASP A 136 -9.05 10.15 18.88
C ASP A 136 -10.49 9.76 18.50
N ARG A 137 -10.71 9.39 17.23
CA ARG A 137 -12.03 9.00 16.69
C ARG A 137 -13.10 10.09 16.85
N HIS A 138 -12.69 11.36 16.98
CA HIS A 138 -13.58 12.49 17.27
C HIS A 138 -14.79 12.59 16.32
N CYS A 139 -14.59 12.35 15.03
CA CYS A 139 -15.66 12.46 14.04
C CYS A 139 -16.49 11.18 13.86
N ARG A 140 -16.20 10.09 14.58
CA ARG A 140 -16.81 8.78 14.35
C ARG A 140 -18.32 8.76 14.62
N ASN A 141 -18.72 9.47 15.68
CA ASN A 141 -20.10 9.49 16.17
C ASN A 141 -20.76 10.88 16.02
N LEU A 142 -20.33 11.70 15.05
CA LEU A 142 -21.05 12.94 14.74
C LEU A 142 -22.49 12.61 14.35
N SER A 143 -23.44 13.39 14.87
CA SER A 143 -24.85 13.30 14.47
C SER A 143 -25.00 13.65 12.99
N GLU A 144 -26.09 13.17 12.39
CA GLU A 144 -26.40 13.47 10.99
C GLU A 144 -26.56 14.97 10.76
N GLU A 145 -27.17 15.68 11.71
CA GLU A 145 -27.30 17.13 11.71
C GLU A 145 -25.94 17.84 11.65
N GLU A 146 -24.98 17.40 12.46
CA GLU A 146 -23.64 17.99 12.50
C GLU A 146 -22.84 17.71 11.23
N ARG A 147 -23.00 16.51 10.65
CA ARG A 147 -22.39 16.14 9.36
C ARG A 147 -22.99 17.00 8.24
N SER A 148 -24.31 17.01 8.13
CA SER A 148 -25.05 17.78 7.13
C SER A 148 -24.71 19.28 7.19
N ARG A 149 -24.61 19.87 8.39
CA ARG A 149 -24.20 21.27 8.55
C ARG A 149 -22.80 21.52 7.98
N ARG A 150 -21.82 20.69 8.35
CA ARG A 150 -20.43 20.85 7.88
C ARG A 150 -20.30 20.66 6.37
N GLU A 151 -21.05 19.72 5.80
CA GLU A 151 -21.10 19.51 4.35
C GLU A 151 -21.72 20.72 3.64
N ALA A 152 -22.81 21.27 4.15
CA ALA A 152 -23.45 22.47 3.60
C ALA A 152 -22.54 23.72 3.68
N GLU A 153 -21.68 23.80 4.71
CA GLU A 153 -20.65 24.84 4.87
C GLU A 153 -19.42 24.61 3.96
N GLY A 154 -19.35 23.50 3.23
CA GLY A 154 -18.21 23.16 2.38
C GLY A 154 -16.95 22.82 3.17
N ALA A 155 -17.08 22.33 4.41
CA ALA A 155 -15.94 22.00 5.25
C ALA A 155 -15.11 20.86 4.61
N PRO A 156 -13.77 21.02 4.47
CA PRO A 156 -12.93 19.98 3.92
C PRO A 156 -13.00 18.74 4.82
N SER A 157 -13.11 17.57 4.21
CA SER A 157 -13.20 16.31 4.92
C SER A 157 -12.29 15.24 4.34
N VAL A 158 -11.88 14.31 5.19
CA VAL A 158 -11.24 13.06 4.78
C VAL A 158 -12.17 11.90 5.11
N ILE A 159 -12.03 10.77 4.42
CA ILE A 159 -12.72 9.53 4.80
C ILE A 159 -11.76 8.67 5.61
N ARG A 160 -12.19 8.22 6.80
CA ARG A 160 -11.43 7.34 7.69
C ARG A 160 -12.08 5.97 7.82
N LEU A 161 -11.26 4.93 7.96
CA LEU A 161 -11.72 3.58 8.28
C LEU A 161 -12.32 3.54 9.69
N ALA A 162 -13.47 2.89 9.85
CA ALA A 162 -14.12 2.64 11.13
C ALA A 162 -13.63 1.32 11.75
N VAL A 163 -12.40 1.29 12.25
CA VAL A 163 -11.81 0.09 12.87
C VAL A 163 -12.65 -0.35 14.08
N PRO A 164 -13.05 -1.64 14.22
CA PRO A 164 -13.79 -2.11 15.39
C PRO A 164 -13.09 -1.73 16.71
N LEU A 165 -13.85 -1.32 17.73
CA LEU A 165 -13.24 -0.86 19.00
C LEU A 165 -12.68 -2.02 19.83
N GLU A 166 -13.22 -3.22 19.62
CA GLU A 166 -12.90 -4.45 20.34
C GLU A 166 -12.79 -5.62 19.35
N GLY A 167 -12.37 -6.78 19.86
CA GLY A 167 -12.17 -7.99 19.07
C GLY A 167 -10.78 -8.08 18.46
N VAL A 168 -10.63 -9.04 17.54
CA VAL A 168 -9.36 -9.40 16.92
C VAL A 168 -9.55 -9.44 15.40
N THR A 169 -8.58 -8.89 14.68
CA THR A 169 -8.45 -9.07 13.23
C THR A 169 -7.44 -10.18 12.97
N VAL A 170 -7.85 -11.19 12.22
CA VAL A 170 -7.00 -12.33 11.85
C VAL A 170 -6.72 -12.31 10.36
N PHE A 171 -5.47 -12.48 9.97
CA PHE A 171 -5.06 -12.68 8.58
C PHE A 171 -3.97 -13.76 8.49
N ASN A 172 -3.90 -14.44 7.36
CA ASN A 172 -2.89 -15.47 7.10
C ASN A 172 -1.80 -14.90 6.18
N ASP A 173 -0.54 -15.09 6.55
CA ASP A 173 0.62 -14.89 5.69
C ASP A 173 1.24 -16.26 5.39
N LEU A 174 1.50 -16.56 4.12
CA LEU A 174 1.93 -17.90 3.70
C LEU A 174 3.25 -18.35 4.37
N LEU A 175 4.12 -17.42 4.76
CA LEU A 175 5.39 -17.72 5.41
C LEU A 175 5.29 -17.72 6.94
N ARG A 176 4.35 -16.97 7.52
CA ARG A 176 4.25 -16.76 8.98
C ARG A 176 3.05 -17.46 9.62
N GLY A 177 2.13 -17.99 8.82
CA GLY A 177 0.87 -18.56 9.29
C GLY A 177 -0.13 -17.49 9.69
N ASP A 178 -1.02 -17.86 10.61
CA ASP A 178 -2.06 -16.97 11.12
C ASP A 178 -1.47 -15.93 12.06
N ILE A 179 -1.83 -14.67 11.85
CA ILE A 179 -1.46 -13.54 12.67
C ILE A 179 -2.73 -12.89 13.19
N GLU A 180 -2.79 -12.75 14.51
CA GLU A 180 -3.90 -12.14 15.23
C GLU A 180 -3.49 -10.77 15.78
N VAL A 181 -4.31 -9.75 15.54
CA VAL A 181 -4.07 -8.39 16.02
C VAL A 181 -5.29 -7.89 16.78
N ASP A 182 -5.08 -7.47 18.02
CA ASP A 182 -6.11 -6.81 18.84
C ASP A 182 -6.53 -5.49 18.20
N ASN A 183 -7.82 -5.33 17.92
CA ASN A 183 -8.34 -4.16 17.22
C ASN A 183 -8.11 -2.84 17.99
N ARG A 184 -7.87 -2.89 19.31
CA ARG A 184 -7.50 -1.72 20.12
C ARG A 184 -6.14 -1.14 19.75
N GLN A 185 -5.28 -1.92 19.10
CA GLN A 185 -3.97 -1.47 18.61
C GLN A 185 -4.06 -0.76 17.26
N LEU A 186 -5.16 -0.93 16.54
CA LEU A 186 -5.38 -0.41 15.20
C LEU A 186 -6.00 0.99 15.25
N GLN A 187 -5.63 1.83 14.27
CA GLN A 187 -6.05 3.22 14.17
C GLN A 187 -7.08 3.41 13.06
N ASP A 188 -7.96 4.39 13.21
CA ASP A 188 -8.92 4.82 12.18
C ASP A 188 -8.15 5.60 11.08
N GLU A 189 -7.45 4.85 10.23
CA GLU A 189 -6.59 5.35 9.16
C GLU A 189 -7.38 6.16 8.13
N VAL A 190 -6.73 7.17 7.54
CA VAL A 190 -7.31 7.91 6.41
C VAL A 190 -7.30 6.99 5.18
N LEU A 191 -8.44 6.87 4.51
CA LEU A 191 -8.62 6.13 3.25
C LEU A 191 -8.64 7.07 2.04
N LEU A 192 -9.31 8.22 2.18
CA LEU A 192 -9.41 9.25 1.14
C LEU A 192 -9.07 10.61 1.75
N LYS A 193 -8.16 11.35 1.12
CA LYS A 193 -7.76 12.70 1.52
C LYS A 193 -8.79 13.74 1.02
N ALA A 194 -8.68 14.96 1.55
CA ALA A 194 -9.57 16.07 1.18
C ALA A 194 -9.39 16.57 -0.27
N ASP A 195 -8.24 16.29 -0.88
CA ASP A 195 -7.98 16.53 -2.31
C ASP A 195 -8.62 15.46 -3.22
N GLY A 196 -9.34 14.48 -2.64
CA GLY A 196 -9.98 13.38 -3.33
C GLY A 196 -9.02 12.27 -3.76
N LEU A 197 -7.72 12.35 -3.46
CA LEU A 197 -6.78 11.25 -3.74
C LEU A 197 -6.83 10.23 -2.59
N PRO A 198 -6.72 8.93 -2.90
CA PRO A 198 -6.68 7.90 -1.87
C PRO A 198 -5.36 7.92 -1.10
N THR A 199 -5.35 7.25 0.05
CA THR A 199 -4.11 6.78 0.67
C THR A 199 -3.73 5.41 0.11
N TYR A 200 -2.51 4.96 0.44
CA TYR A 200 -2.01 3.63 0.11
C TYR A 200 -3.01 2.52 0.46
N HIS A 201 -3.64 2.57 1.64
CA HIS A 201 -4.52 1.52 2.12
C HIS A 201 -5.73 1.29 1.21
N LEU A 202 -6.43 2.36 0.85
CA LEU A 202 -7.59 2.26 -0.03
C LEU A 202 -7.17 1.89 -1.45
N ALA A 203 -6.17 2.58 -1.99
CA ALA A 203 -5.75 2.39 -3.37
C ALA A 203 -5.24 0.96 -3.61
N ALA A 204 -4.40 0.45 -2.71
CA ALA A 204 -3.85 -0.90 -2.83
C ALA A 204 -4.95 -1.97 -2.81
N MET A 205 -5.92 -1.88 -1.89
CA MET A 205 -6.98 -2.89 -1.78
C MET A 205 -7.99 -2.82 -2.91
N VAL A 206 -8.38 -1.62 -3.33
CA VAL A 206 -9.26 -1.43 -4.49
C VAL A 206 -8.58 -1.96 -5.75
N ASP A 207 -7.32 -1.62 -5.98
CA ASP A 207 -6.62 -2.05 -7.19
C ASP A 207 -6.25 -3.53 -7.17
N ASP A 208 -5.85 -4.09 -6.03
CA ASP A 208 -5.59 -5.53 -5.93
C ASP A 208 -6.87 -6.33 -6.23
N ASN A 209 -8.05 -5.85 -5.81
CA ASN A 209 -9.33 -6.47 -6.17
C ASN A 209 -9.68 -6.29 -7.65
N LEU A 210 -9.68 -5.06 -8.17
CA LEU A 210 -10.10 -4.76 -9.54
C LEU A 210 -9.12 -5.27 -10.61
N MET A 211 -7.85 -5.47 -10.25
CA MET A 211 -6.85 -6.11 -11.10
C MET A 211 -6.77 -7.62 -10.86
N GLU A 212 -7.69 -8.17 -10.05
CA GLU A 212 -7.82 -9.60 -9.76
C GLU A 212 -6.52 -10.24 -9.25
N ILE A 213 -5.78 -9.52 -8.41
CA ILE A 213 -4.55 -10.01 -7.82
C ILE A 213 -4.85 -11.20 -6.91
N THR A 214 -4.15 -12.30 -7.17
CA THR A 214 -4.31 -13.57 -6.44
C THR A 214 -3.27 -13.74 -5.34
N HIS A 215 -2.06 -13.21 -5.56
CA HIS A 215 -0.94 -13.31 -4.64
C HIS A 215 -0.28 -11.94 -4.51
N VAL A 216 -0.02 -11.53 -3.27
CA VAL A 216 0.68 -10.28 -2.95
C VAL A 216 2.02 -10.63 -2.32
N LEU A 217 3.09 -10.59 -3.12
CA LEU A 217 4.45 -10.69 -2.65
C LEU A 217 4.97 -9.27 -2.42
N ARG A 218 5.44 -8.97 -1.21
CA ARG A 218 5.97 -7.64 -0.87
C ARG A 218 6.90 -7.69 0.34
N GLY A 219 7.69 -6.65 0.56
CA GLY A 219 8.59 -6.58 1.71
C GLY A 219 7.86 -6.66 3.07
N GLU A 220 8.51 -7.28 4.05
CA GLU A 220 8.05 -7.41 5.44
C GLU A 220 7.74 -6.08 6.14
N GLU A 221 8.31 -4.97 5.70
CA GLU A 221 7.93 -3.64 6.18
C GLU A 221 6.43 -3.33 6.04
N TRP A 222 5.74 -4.00 5.11
CA TRP A 222 4.32 -3.82 4.88
C TRP A 222 3.43 -4.75 5.71
N LEU A 223 4.01 -5.67 6.49
CA LEU A 223 3.25 -6.64 7.29
C LEU A 223 2.27 -5.96 8.27
N ALA A 224 2.70 -4.87 8.90
CA ALA A 224 1.88 -4.10 9.84
C ALA A 224 0.62 -3.47 9.20
N THR A 225 0.57 -3.37 7.86
CA THR A 225 -0.61 -2.86 7.13
C THR A 225 -1.66 -3.94 6.87
N ALA A 226 -1.28 -5.21 6.91
CA ALA A 226 -2.17 -6.33 6.61
C ALA A 226 -3.47 -6.39 7.43
N PRO A 227 -3.50 -6.11 8.75
CA PRO A 227 -4.77 -6.09 9.49
C PRO A 227 -5.71 -4.96 9.03
N ILE A 228 -5.18 -3.78 8.69
CA ILE A 228 -5.97 -2.69 8.12
C ILE A 228 -6.54 -3.10 6.75
N HIS A 229 -5.72 -3.74 5.93
CA HIS A 229 -6.10 -4.23 4.61
C HIS A 229 -7.20 -5.31 4.70
N LYS A 230 -7.08 -6.22 5.67
CA LYS A 230 -8.09 -7.23 5.97
C LYS A 230 -9.44 -6.61 6.32
N LEU A 231 -9.46 -5.59 7.19
CA LEU A 231 -10.69 -4.87 7.54
C LEU A 231 -11.35 -4.20 6.33
N ILE A 232 -10.56 -3.62 5.42
CA ILE A 232 -11.07 -3.00 4.18
C ILE A 232 -11.67 -4.07 3.26
N VAL A 233 -10.93 -5.17 3.01
CA VAL A 233 -11.37 -6.29 2.18
C VAL A 233 -12.66 -6.92 2.71
N ASP A 234 -12.74 -7.14 4.03
CA ASP A 234 -13.94 -7.68 4.68
C ASP A 234 -15.14 -6.74 4.55
N ALA A 235 -14.93 -5.43 4.71
CA ALA A 235 -16.00 -4.45 4.55
C ALA A 235 -16.58 -4.42 3.12
N PHE A 236 -15.75 -4.72 2.12
CA PHE A 236 -16.24 -4.90 0.76
C PHE A 236 -16.85 -6.28 0.50
N GLY A 237 -16.59 -7.28 1.34
CA GLY A 237 -16.95 -8.67 1.11
C GLY A 237 -16.08 -9.34 0.05
N TRP A 238 -14.84 -8.88 -0.11
CA TRP A 238 -13.87 -9.43 -1.07
C TRP A 238 -13.08 -10.60 -0.47
N GLU A 239 -12.49 -11.42 -1.34
CA GLU A 239 -11.52 -12.43 -0.92
C GLU A 239 -10.14 -11.80 -0.80
N MET A 240 -9.44 -12.07 0.31
CA MET A 240 -8.08 -11.60 0.51
C MET A 240 -7.12 -12.38 -0.40
N PRO A 241 -6.21 -11.73 -1.15
CA PRO A 241 -5.17 -12.44 -1.88
C PRO A 241 -4.24 -13.19 -0.92
N VAL A 242 -3.57 -14.21 -1.43
CA VAL A 242 -2.52 -14.91 -0.68
C VAL A 242 -1.39 -13.93 -0.37
N LEU A 243 -1.16 -13.67 0.91
CA LEU A 243 -0.11 -12.76 1.36
C LEU A 243 1.22 -13.49 1.54
N VAL A 244 2.29 -12.89 1.02
CA VAL A 244 3.66 -13.40 1.17
C VAL A 244 4.60 -12.23 1.49
N HIS A 245 4.87 -12.00 2.76
CA HIS A 245 5.78 -10.94 3.18
C HIS A 245 7.25 -11.41 3.15
N LEU A 246 7.99 -10.95 2.15
CA LEU A 246 9.39 -11.29 1.90
C LEU A 246 10.31 -10.71 3.00
N PRO A 247 11.24 -11.51 3.56
CA PRO A 247 12.11 -11.09 4.67
C PRO A 247 12.95 -9.87 4.31
N VAL A 248 13.46 -9.12 5.27
CA VAL A 248 14.31 -7.95 4.99
C VAL A 248 15.67 -8.34 4.39
N ILE A 249 16.17 -7.57 3.42
CA ILE A 249 17.59 -7.68 2.99
C ILE A 249 18.45 -7.02 4.06
N LEU A 250 19.31 -7.82 4.71
CA LEU A 250 20.20 -7.34 5.75
C LEU A 250 21.41 -6.62 5.16
N ASP A 251 21.93 -5.67 5.92
CA ASP A 251 23.15 -4.98 5.57
C ASP A 251 24.36 -5.94 5.61
N PRO A 252 25.26 -5.93 4.61
CA PRO A 252 26.45 -6.78 4.60
C PRO A 252 27.40 -6.57 5.79
N SER A 253 27.32 -5.41 6.47
CA SER A 253 28.05 -5.17 7.73
C SER A 253 27.47 -5.92 8.94
N GLY A 254 26.32 -6.58 8.79
CA GLY A 254 25.57 -7.23 9.86
C GLY A 254 24.74 -6.27 10.72
N LYS A 255 24.76 -4.97 10.44
CA LYS A 255 24.05 -3.95 11.23
C LYS A 255 22.76 -3.50 10.53
N GLY A 256 21.67 -4.19 10.84
CA GLY A 256 20.32 -3.78 10.47
C GLY A 256 19.94 -4.02 9.01
N LYS A 257 18.92 -3.28 8.54
CA LYS A 257 18.40 -3.35 7.16
C LYS A 257 19.35 -2.67 6.18
N MET A 258 19.49 -3.24 4.99
CA MET A 258 20.24 -2.64 3.89
C MET A 258 19.66 -1.26 3.52
N SER A 259 20.52 -0.24 3.55
CA SER A 259 20.16 1.13 3.18
C SER A 259 20.24 1.38 1.66
N LYS A 260 19.55 2.41 1.16
CA LYS A 260 19.63 2.88 -0.24
C LYS A 260 20.94 3.59 -0.62
N ARG A 261 22.05 3.32 0.07
CA ARG A 261 23.35 3.99 -0.14
C ARG A 261 24.39 2.96 -0.54
N LYS A 262 25.26 3.32 -1.48
CA LYS A 262 26.51 2.58 -1.78
C LYS A 262 27.32 2.40 -0.49
N LYS A 263 27.92 1.23 -0.32
CA LYS A 263 28.76 0.94 0.85
C LYS A 263 30.03 0.19 0.49
N MET A 264 31.08 0.48 1.24
CA MET A 264 32.31 -0.31 1.26
C MET A 264 32.30 -1.20 2.49
N VAL A 265 32.34 -2.52 2.31
CA VAL A 265 32.49 -3.49 3.40
C VAL A 265 33.65 -4.42 3.08
N ALA A 266 34.65 -4.48 3.96
CA ALA A 266 35.86 -5.27 3.79
C ALA A 266 36.56 -5.06 2.42
N GLY A 267 36.62 -3.82 1.95
CA GLY A 267 37.26 -3.46 0.67
C GLY A 267 36.43 -3.79 -0.58
N LYS A 268 35.23 -4.33 -0.44
CA LYS A 268 34.29 -4.57 -1.54
C LYS A 268 33.20 -3.51 -1.56
N GLU A 269 32.88 -3.03 -2.74
CA GLU A 269 31.75 -2.13 -2.98
C GLU A 269 30.46 -2.94 -3.10
N PHE A 270 29.43 -2.48 -2.39
CA PHE A 270 28.07 -3.01 -2.45
C PHE A 270 27.16 -1.91 -2.97
N LEU A 271 26.70 -2.11 -4.20
CA LEU A 271 25.71 -1.28 -4.87
C LEU A 271 24.32 -1.60 -4.32
N ALA A 272 23.44 -0.60 -4.29
CA ALA A 272 22.12 -0.68 -3.69
C ALA A 272 20.99 -0.30 -4.65
N LEU A 273 21.31 0.41 -5.74
CA LEU A 273 20.36 0.91 -6.72
C LEU A 273 20.63 0.28 -8.09
N VAL A 274 19.57 0.00 -8.84
CA VAL A 274 19.67 -0.73 -10.11
C VAL A 274 20.50 0.03 -11.14
N HIS A 275 20.36 1.36 -11.24
CA HIS A 275 21.15 2.16 -12.17
C HIS A 275 22.66 2.06 -11.93
N GLU A 276 23.08 1.85 -10.68
CA GLU A 276 24.50 1.71 -10.35
C GLU A 276 25.09 0.44 -10.97
N PHE A 277 24.30 -0.62 -11.10
CA PHE A 277 24.70 -1.83 -11.82
C PHE A 277 24.72 -1.59 -13.33
N GLN A 278 23.76 -0.82 -13.87
CA GLN A 278 23.74 -0.46 -15.29
C GLN A 278 24.99 0.33 -15.69
N ASP A 279 25.43 1.26 -14.83
CA ASP A 279 26.63 2.07 -15.05
C ASP A 279 27.92 1.23 -15.05
N CYS A 280 27.92 0.05 -14.41
CA CYS A 280 29.06 -0.85 -14.37
C CYS A 280 29.21 -1.75 -15.60
N GLY A 281 28.19 -1.85 -16.46
CA GLY A 281 28.13 -2.77 -17.60
C GLY A 281 27.81 -4.21 -17.22
#